data_AF-A0A174I5P4-F1
#
_entry.id   AF-A0A174I5P4-F1
#
_cell.length_a   1.000
_cell.length_b   1.000
_cell.length_c   1.000
_cell.angle_alpha   90.00
_cell.angle_beta   90.00
_cell.angle_gamma   90.00
#
_symmetry.space_group_name_H-M   'P 1'
#
loop_
_entity.id
_entity.type
_entity.pdbx_description
1 polymer ?
#
loop_
_entity_poly.entity_id
_entity_poly.type
_entity_poly.pdbx_seq_one_letter_code
_entity_poly.pdbx_strand_id
1 'polypeptide(L)'
;MNAVGIDVSKGKSMVAIMRPFGEIVSPPFEIKHTTSDINSLVELINSVEGESRIVMEHTGRYYEVLAHQLSKANLFVSAINPKLIKDFDNDSLRKVKSDKADAVKIARYTIDKWQNLKQYNVIDELRNQLKTMNRQFGFYMKHKTAMKNNLIGIIDQTYPSVNTYFDSPARSNGSQKWVDFASTYWHVDCVRKMSKNAFIDHYKNWCKRKKYNFSKSKAEEIYEKAKELVPVLPKDNITKLIIKQAVDQLNSVSTTIESLRTLMNETASKLPEYPVVMAMKGVGTSLGPQLMAEIGDVSRFTHKGAITAFAGVDPGVNESGSYEQKSVPTSKRGSSVLRKTLFQVMDVLIKTHPQDDPVYQFIDKKRAQGKPYYVYMTAGANKFLRIYYGRVKEYLSSLPES
;
A
#
# COMPACT_ATOMS: atom_id res chain seq x y z
N MET A 1 -21.98 -27.71 -18.07
CA MET A 1 -20.90 -26.88 -17.50
C MET A 1 -20.49 -25.89 -18.56
N ASN A 2 -20.68 -24.60 -18.31
CA ASN A 2 -20.32 -23.54 -19.24
C ASN A 2 -19.18 -22.72 -18.61
N ALA A 3 -18.02 -22.75 -19.23
CA ALA A 3 -16.85 -21.99 -18.84
C ALA A 3 -16.79 -20.69 -19.63
N VAL A 4 -16.92 -19.56 -18.93
CA VAL A 4 -16.79 -18.23 -19.52
C VAL A 4 -15.41 -17.69 -19.17
N GLY A 5 -14.54 -17.59 -20.17
CA GLY A 5 -13.23 -16.95 -20.05
C GLY A 5 -13.28 -15.51 -20.54
N ILE A 6 -12.84 -14.57 -19.70
CA ILE A 6 -12.82 -13.15 -20.05
C ILE A 6 -11.40 -12.61 -19.96
N ASP A 7 -10.85 -12.24 -21.11
CA ASP A 7 -9.62 -11.44 -21.18
C ASP A 7 -9.99 -9.95 -21.11
N VAL A 8 -9.43 -9.24 -20.11
CA VAL A 8 -9.88 -7.91 -19.74
C VAL A 8 -8.90 -6.83 -20.17
N SER A 9 -9.40 -5.88 -20.95
CA SER A 9 -8.68 -4.69 -21.39
C SER A 9 -9.36 -3.40 -20.93
N LYS A 10 -8.74 -2.25 -21.19
CA LYS A 10 -9.31 -0.94 -20.83
C LYS A 10 -10.56 -0.65 -21.69
N GLY A 11 -11.73 -0.65 -21.06
CA GLY A 11 -13.00 -0.23 -21.67
C GLY A 11 -13.67 -1.28 -22.56
N LYS A 12 -13.03 -2.43 -22.78
CA LYS A 12 -13.54 -3.56 -23.54
C LYS A 12 -12.89 -4.87 -23.09
N SER A 13 -13.57 -5.98 -23.33
CA SER A 13 -13.10 -7.32 -22.97
C SER A 13 -13.44 -8.33 -24.05
N MET A 14 -12.58 -9.33 -24.20
CA MET A 14 -12.82 -10.47 -25.07
C MET A 14 -13.40 -11.61 -24.24
N VAL A 15 -14.52 -12.19 -24.69
CA VAL A 15 -15.25 -13.25 -23.99
C VAL A 15 -15.23 -14.51 -24.84
N ALA A 16 -14.95 -15.65 -24.21
CA ALA A 16 -15.09 -16.97 -24.81
C ALA A 16 -15.98 -17.83 -23.91
N ILE A 17 -16.98 -18.51 -24.48
CA ILE A 17 -17.87 -19.43 -23.76
C ILE A 17 -17.65 -20.84 -24.31
N MET A 18 -17.22 -21.74 -23.46
CA MET A 18 -16.85 -23.11 -23.81
C MET A 18 -17.52 -24.13 -22.91
N ARG A 19 -17.71 -25.33 -23.43
CA ARG A 19 -18.11 -26.53 -22.69
C ARG A 19 -16.95 -27.53 -22.64
N PRO A 20 -17.02 -28.55 -21.76
CA PRO A 20 -16.09 -29.67 -21.78
C PRO A 20 -15.92 -30.28 -23.18
N PHE A 21 -14.79 -30.95 -23.40
CA PHE A 21 -14.44 -31.55 -24.70
C PHE A 21 -14.24 -30.56 -25.87
N GLY A 22 -14.14 -29.26 -25.58
CA GLY A 22 -13.77 -28.25 -26.57
C GLY A 22 -14.93 -27.72 -27.40
N GLU A 23 -16.18 -28.03 -27.04
CA GLU A 23 -17.36 -27.45 -27.65
C GLU A 23 -17.38 -25.93 -27.37
N ILE A 24 -17.43 -25.14 -28.45
CA ILE A 24 -17.50 -23.68 -28.39
C ILE A 24 -18.98 -23.30 -28.46
N VAL A 25 -19.53 -22.77 -27.37
CA VAL A 25 -20.92 -22.32 -27.29
C VAL A 25 -21.13 -21.04 -28.10
N SER A 26 -20.15 -20.14 -28.05
CA SER A 26 -20.09 -18.94 -28.88
C SER A 26 -18.65 -18.66 -29.29
N PRO A 27 -18.38 -18.31 -30.57
CA PRO A 27 -17.05 -17.86 -30.97
C PRO A 27 -16.63 -16.64 -30.14
N PRO A 28 -15.32 -16.43 -29.88
CA PRO A 28 -14.89 -15.31 -29.06
C PRO A 28 -15.37 -13.97 -29.59
N PHE A 29 -16.04 -13.20 -28.73
CA PHE A 29 -16.65 -11.92 -29.06
C PHE A 29 -16.22 -10.83 -28.08
N GLU A 30 -16.25 -9.59 -28.56
CA GLU A 30 -15.87 -8.43 -27.76
C GLU A 30 -17.12 -7.81 -27.11
N ILE A 31 -16.99 -7.40 -25.85
CA ILE A 31 -17.96 -6.56 -25.16
C ILE A 31 -17.31 -5.25 -24.72
N LYS A 32 -18.05 -4.14 -24.74
CA LYS A 32 -17.61 -2.90 -24.11
C LYS A 32 -17.98 -2.89 -22.63
N HIS A 33 -17.28 -2.10 -21.83
CA HIS A 33 -17.60 -1.92 -20.41
C HIS A 33 -18.74 -0.92 -20.20
N THR A 34 -19.82 -1.06 -20.97
CA THR A 34 -21.05 -0.25 -20.87
C THR A 34 -22.13 -1.06 -20.16
N THR A 35 -23.10 -0.39 -19.53
CA THR A 35 -24.22 -1.07 -18.88
C THR A 35 -24.99 -1.97 -19.84
N SER A 36 -25.21 -1.51 -21.09
CA SER A 36 -25.92 -2.26 -22.12
C SER A 36 -25.20 -3.57 -22.46
N ASP A 37 -23.92 -3.51 -22.83
CA ASP A 37 -23.16 -4.69 -23.25
C ASP A 37 -22.97 -5.68 -22.09
N ILE A 38 -22.79 -5.19 -20.87
CA ILE A 38 -22.68 -6.04 -19.67
C ILE A 38 -24.01 -6.75 -19.40
N ASN A 39 -25.15 -6.06 -19.52
CA ASN A 39 -26.46 -6.68 -19.37
C ASN A 39 -26.71 -7.72 -20.47
N SER A 40 -26.38 -7.41 -21.74
CA SER A 40 -26.45 -8.39 -22.83
C SER A 40 -25.59 -9.63 -22.56
N LEU A 41 -24.40 -9.47 -21.96
CA LEU A 41 -23.57 -10.60 -21.56
C LEU A 41 -24.22 -11.43 -20.45
N VAL A 42 -24.82 -10.79 -19.43
CA VAL A 42 -25.55 -11.48 -18.36
C VAL A 42 -26.72 -12.29 -18.92
N GLU A 43 -27.52 -11.68 -19.81
CA GLU A 43 -28.63 -12.36 -20.49
C GLU A 43 -28.15 -13.55 -21.31
N LEU A 44 -27.07 -13.38 -22.08
CA LEU A 44 -26.47 -14.47 -22.85
C LEU A 44 -26.04 -15.62 -21.93
N ILE A 45 -25.31 -15.35 -20.85
CA ILE A 45 -24.84 -16.38 -19.92
C ILE A 45 -26.01 -17.13 -19.25
N ASN A 46 -27.08 -16.42 -18.89
CA ASN A 46 -28.27 -17.03 -18.29
C ASN A 46 -29.11 -17.82 -19.30
N SER A 47 -29.04 -17.48 -20.58
CA SER A 47 -29.76 -18.20 -21.66
C SER A 47 -29.13 -19.57 -21.99
N VAL A 48 -27.86 -19.78 -21.65
CA VAL A 48 -27.16 -21.04 -21.91
C VAL A 48 -27.50 -22.05 -20.81
N GLU A 49 -28.09 -23.19 -21.18
CA GLU A 49 -28.41 -24.26 -20.24
C GLU A 49 -27.16 -24.79 -19.49
N GLY A 50 -27.33 -25.00 -18.19
CA GLY A 50 -26.34 -25.59 -17.29
C GLY A 50 -25.61 -24.58 -16.40
N GLU A 51 -24.82 -25.09 -15.45
CA GLU A 51 -24.04 -24.26 -14.53
C GLU A 51 -22.94 -23.49 -15.29
N SER A 52 -22.90 -22.17 -15.09
CA SER A 52 -21.93 -21.26 -15.71
C SER A 52 -20.94 -20.73 -14.67
N ARG A 53 -19.63 -20.82 -14.96
CA ARG A 53 -18.57 -20.20 -14.15
C ARG A 53 -17.74 -19.24 -14.98
N ILE A 54 -17.56 -18.04 -14.46
CA ILE A 54 -16.88 -16.95 -15.14
C ILE A 54 -15.51 -16.76 -14.50
N VAL A 55 -14.46 -16.79 -15.33
CA VAL A 55 -13.10 -16.52 -14.89
C VAL A 55 -12.53 -15.36 -15.68
N MET A 56 -11.84 -14.47 -14.97
CA MET A 56 -11.10 -13.37 -15.58
C MET A 56 -9.73 -13.22 -14.94
N GLU A 57 -8.76 -12.74 -15.72
CA GLU A 57 -7.45 -12.38 -15.21
C GLU A 57 -7.52 -11.04 -14.45
N HIS A 58 -6.96 -10.96 -13.24
CA HIS A 58 -6.96 -9.72 -12.46
C HIS A 58 -5.76 -8.78 -12.77
N THR A 59 -5.42 -8.58 -14.04
CA THR A 59 -4.32 -7.70 -14.45
C THR A 59 -4.74 -6.23 -14.35
N GLY A 60 -4.14 -5.50 -13.39
CA GLY A 60 -4.50 -4.10 -13.17
C GLY A 60 -5.86 -3.93 -12.49
N ARG A 61 -6.64 -2.92 -12.89
CA ARG A 61 -7.94 -2.56 -12.26
C ARG A 61 -9.15 -2.78 -13.18
N TYR A 62 -8.92 -3.08 -14.46
CA TYR A 62 -10.01 -3.06 -15.45
C TYR A 62 -11.00 -4.21 -15.25
N TYR A 63 -10.58 -5.32 -14.64
CA TYR A 63 -11.44 -6.46 -14.32
C TYR A 63 -12.48 -6.16 -13.25
N GLU A 64 -12.24 -5.17 -12.37
CA GLU A 64 -13.09 -4.88 -11.20
C GLU A 64 -14.53 -4.54 -11.61
N VAL A 65 -14.72 -3.83 -12.73
CA VAL A 65 -16.04 -3.46 -13.24
C VAL A 65 -16.85 -4.70 -13.61
N LEU A 66 -16.24 -5.61 -14.37
CA LEU A 66 -16.91 -6.84 -14.79
C LEU A 66 -17.12 -7.79 -13.62
N ALA A 67 -16.13 -7.95 -12.74
CA ALA A 67 -16.26 -8.78 -11.55
C ALA A 67 -17.44 -8.33 -10.69
N HIS A 68 -17.54 -7.03 -10.43
CA HIS A 68 -18.62 -6.46 -9.63
C HIS A 68 -20.00 -6.61 -10.29
N GLN A 69 -20.15 -6.24 -11.56
CA GLN A 69 -21.46 -6.30 -12.23
C GLN A 69 -21.96 -7.73 -12.42
N LEU A 70 -21.08 -8.66 -12.83
CA LEU A 70 -21.44 -10.06 -13.02
C LEU A 70 -21.75 -10.74 -11.68
N SER A 71 -21.00 -10.42 -10.62
CA SER A 71 -21.30 -10.92 -9.27
C SER A 71 -22.63 -10.36 -8.74
N LYS A 72 -22.94 -9.08 -9.01
CA LYS A 72 -24.23 -8.46 -8.63
C LYS A 72 -25.42 -9.09 -9.35
N ALA A 73 -25.19 -9.66 -10.54
CA ALA A 73 -26.17 -10.44 -11.28
C ALA A 73 -26.30 -11.90 -10.79
N ASN A 74 -25.76 -12.23 -9.61
CA ASN A 74 -25.74 -13.58 -9.02
C ASN A 74 -25.04 -14.64 -9.88
N LEU A 75 -24.11 -14.24 -10.76
CA LEU A 75 -23.31 -15.18 -11.54
C LEU A 75 -22.09 -15.65 -10.76
N PHE A 76 -21.64 -16.88 -11.03
CA PHE A 76 -20.41 -17.37 -10.44
C PHE A 76 -19.20 -16.70 -11.09
N VAL A 77 -18.42 -15.92 -10.34
CA VAL A 77 -17.29 -15.13 -10.86
C VAL A 77 -16.04 -15.42 -10.05
N SER A 78 -14.92 -15.64 -10.71
CA SER A 78 -13.62 -15.88 -10.08
C SER A 78 -12.53 -15.05 -10.76
N ALA A 79 -11.83 -14.21 -9.98
CA ALA A 79 -10.72 -13.41 -10.46
C ALA A 79 -9.39 -14.12 -10.16
N ILE A 80 -8.61 -14.45 -11.20
CA ILE A 80 -7.42 -15.32 -11.10
C ILE A 80 -6.14 -14.55 -11.38
N ASN A 81 -5.04 -14.98 -10.73
CA ASN A 81 -3.73 -14.37 -10.91
C ASN A 81 -3.19 -14.60 -12.33
N PRO A 82 -2.75 -13.54 -13.04
CA PRO A 82 -2.07 -13.61 -14.33
C PRO A 82 -1.04 -14.73 -14.46
N LYS A 83 -0.26 -14.95 -13.41
CA LYS A 83 0.79 -15.96 -13.42
C LYS A 83 0.23 -17.38 -13.53
N LEU A 84 -0.90 -17.67 -12.87
CA LEU A 84 -1.51 -19.00 -12.92
C LEU A 84 -2.08 -19.30 -14.30
N ILE A 85 -2.70 -18.31 -14.95
CA ILE A 85 -3.17 -18.43 -16.33
C ILE A 85 -1.97 -18.58 -17.26
N LYS A 86 -0.91 -17.78 -17.08
CA LYS A 86 0.29 -17.87 -17.89
C LYS A 86 0.93 -19.26 -17.83
N ASP A 87 1.12 -19.80 -16.62
CA ASP A 87 1.80 -21.07 -16.35
C ASP A 87 0.96 -22.30 -16.77
N PHE A 88 -0.36 -22.15 -17.00
CA PHE A 88 -1.27 -23.24 -17.39
C PHE A 88 -1.00 -23.83 -18.78
N ASP A 89 -0.43 -23.05 -19.70
CA ASP A 89 -0.38 -23.41 -21.13
C ASP A 89 1.06 -23.36 -21.65
N ASN A 90 1.94 -24.12 -21.01
CA ASN A 90 3.36 -24.26 -21.39
C ASN A 90 3.60 -25.31 -22.50
N ASP A 91 2.56 -26.00 -22.97
CA ASP A 91 2.69 -27.13 -23.92
C ASP A 91 2.59 -26.73 -25.41
N SER A 92 2.44 -25.43 -25.73
CA SER A 92 2.43 -24.94 -27.12
C SER A 92 3.76 -24.31 -27.54
N LEU A 93 4.39 -24.88 -28.57
CA LEU A 93 5.60 -24.34 -29.22
C LEU A 93 5.35 -23.02 -29.99
N ARG A 94 4.08 -22.67 -30.28
CA ARG A 94 3.70 -21.46 -31.02
C ARG A 94 3.20 -20.36 -30.07
N LYS A 95 3.94 -19.25 -29.99
CA LYS A 95 3.50 -18.03 -29.29
C LYS A 95 2.54 -17.23 -30.18
N VAL A 96 1.27 -17.63 -30.23
CA VAL A 96 0.22 -16.76 -30.79
C VAL A 96 -0.38 -15.96 -29.64
N LYS A 97 -0.08 -14.66 -29.59
CA LYS A 97 -0.64 -13.73 -28.59
C LYS A 97 -1.78 -12.95 -29.23
N SER A 98 -3.02 -13.24 -28.84
CA SER A 98 -4.20 -12.50 -29.26
C SER A 98 -5.28 -12.56 -28.18
N ASP A 99 -6.04 -11.49 -27.99
CA ASP A 99 -7.10 -11.40 -26.98
C ASP A 99 -8.12 -12.56 -27.09
N LYS A 100 -8.39 -13.03 -28.32
CA LYS A 100 -9.25 -14.20 -28.59
C LYS A 100 -8.65 -15.49 -28.03
N ALA A 101 -7.36 -15.72 -28.28
CA ALA A 101 -6.65 -16.88 -27.78
C ALA A 101 -6.54 -16.84 -26.25
N ASP A 102 -6.31 -15.65 -25.68
CA ASP A 102 -6.22 -15.44 -24.24
C ASP A 102 -7.58 -15.70 -23.55
N ALA A 103 -8.69 -15.20 -24.09
CA ALA A 103 -10.03 -15.51 -23.57
C ALA A 103 -10.37 -17.01 -23.61
N VAL A 104 -10.04 -17.70 -24.71
CA VAL A 104 -10.19 -19.16 -24.85
C VAL A 104 -9.32 -19.91 -23.84
N LYS A 105 -8.07 -19.46 -23.64
CA LYS A 105 -7.16 -20.03 -22.66
C LYS A 105 -7.71 -19.91 -21.23
N ILE A 106 -8.29 -18.75 -20.90
CA ILE A 106 -8.96 -18.56 -19.60
C ILE A 106 -10.16 -19.49 -19.47
N ALA A 107 -10.98 -19.65 -20.51
CA ALA A 107 -12.13 -20.58 -20.48
C ALA A 107 -11.68 -22.04 -20.27
N ARG A 108 -10.58 -22.47 -20.91
CA ARG A 108 -9.99 -23.80 -20.67
C ARG A 108 -9.51 -23.97 -19.23
N TYR A 109 -8.85 -22.95 -18.68
CA TYR A 109 -8.45 -22.94 -17.28
C TYR A 109 -9.65 -23.10 -16.34
N THR A 110 -10.77 -22.44 -16.64
CA THR A 110 -12.04 -22.58 -15.89
C THR A 110 -12.53 -24.02 -15.86
N ILE A 111 -12.46 -24.74 -16.98
CA ILE A 111 -12.88 -26.15 -17.06
C ILE A 111 -11.95 -27.01 -16.21
N ASP A 112 -10.63 -26.87 -16.38
CA ASP A 112 -9.64 -27.67 -15.66
C ASP A 112 -9.69 -27.44 -14.13
N LYS A 113 -9.92 -26.20 -13.72
CA LYS A 113 -9.97 -25.81 -12.30
C LYS A 113 -11.36 -25.70 -11.74
N TRP A 114 -12.40 -26.21 -12.43
CA TRP A 114 -13.81 -26.00 -12.09
C TRP A 114 -14.08 -26.05 -10.59
N GLN A 115 -13.78 -27.18 -9.94
CA GLN A 115 -14.05 -27.41 -8.50
C GLN A 115 -13.25 -26.51 -7.54
N ASN A 116 -12.13 -25.95 -7.98
CA ASN A 116 -11.22 -25.15 -7.15
C ASN A 116 -11.41 -23.64 -7.30
N LEU A 117 -12.32 -23.20 -8.18
CA LEU A 117 -12.62 -21.78 -8.37
C LEU A 117 -13.31 -21.21 -7.12
N LYS A 118 -12.98 -19.96 -6.79
CA LYS A 118 -13.56 -19.25 -5.64
C LYS A 118 -14.44 -18.10 -6.11
N GLN A 119 -15.63 -18.01 -5.53
CA GLN A 119 -16.58 -16.94 -5.81
C GLN A 119 -16.06 -15.59 -5.32
N TYR A 120 -16.07 -14.59 -6.20
CA TYR A 120 -15.85 -13.19 -5.91
C TYR A 120 -16.96 -12.67 -5.00
N ASN A 121 -16.60 -11.99 -3.91
CA ASN A 121 -17.57 -11.51 -2.92
C ASN A 121 -17.28 -10.09 -2.40
N VAL A 122 -18.14 -9.58 -1.51
CA VAL A 122 -18.05 -8.23 -0.91
C VAL A 122 -16.74 -8.03 -0.13
N ILE A 123 -16.19 -9.09 0.48
CA ILE A 123 -14.89 -9.01 1.19
C ILE A 123 -13.77 -8.72 0.19
N ASP A 124 -13.85 -9.26 -1.03
CA ASP A 124 -12.89 -8.94 -2.10
C ASP A 124 -12.99 -7.47 -2.53
N GLU A 125 -14.20 -6.90 -2.55
CA GLU A 125 -14.39 -5.47 -2.81
C GLU A 125 -13.74 -4.60 -1.72
N LEU A 126 -13.99 -4.90 -0.43
CA LEU A 126 -13.37 -4.18 0.68
C LEU A 126 -11.84 -4.26 0.64
N ARG A 127 -11.28 -5.44 0.33
CA ARG A 127 -9.83 -5.63 0.15
C ARG A 127 -9.30 -4.82 -1.03
N ASN A 128 -10.03 -4.76 -2.16
CA ASN A 128 -9.65 -3.97 -3.32
C ASN A 128 -9.70 -2.45 -3.05
N GLN A 129 -10.73 -1.97 -2.37
CA GLN A 129 -10.83 -0.58 -1.91
C GLN A 129 -9.65 -0.23 -0.99
N LEU A 130 -9.38 -1.09 0.01
CA LEU A 130 -8.26 -0.91 0.94
C LEU A 130 -6.90 -0.87 0.23
N LYS A 131 -6.71 -1.76 -0.76
CA LYS A 131 -5.52 -1.78 -1.63
C LYS A 131 -5.40 -0.49 -2.43
N THR A 132 -6.50 0.02 -3.00
CA THR A 132 -6.51 1.28 -3.74
C THR A 132 -6.16 2.47 -2.85
N MET A 133 -6.74 2.54 -1.65
CA MET A 133 -6.40 3.56 -0.65
C MET A 133 -4.92 3.49 -0.23
N ASN A 134 -4.37 2.28 -0.04
CA ASN A 134 -2.94 2.13 0.27
C ASN A 134 -2.03 2.65 -0.85
N ARG A 135 -2.41 2.45 -2.13
CA ARG A 135 -1.66 3.04 -3.26
C ARG A 135 -1.72 4.56 -3.23
N GLN A 136 -2.87 5.16 -2.94
CA GLN A 136 -3.03 6.61 -2.81
C GLN A 136 -2.25 7.16 -1.62
N PHE A 137 -2.30 6.49 -0.47
CA PHE A 137 -1.51 6.84 0.70
C PHE A 137 0.00 6.86 0.38
N GLY A 138 0.49 5.83 -0.32
CA GLY A 138 1.88 5.77 -0.79
C GLY A 138 2.24 6.89 -1.78
N PHE A 139 1.32 7.26 -2.67
CA PHE A 139 1.47 8.38 -3.60
C PHE A 139 1.59 9.71 -2.84
N TYR A 140 0.62 10.04 -1.98
CA TYR A 140 0.65 11.28 -1.22
C TYR A 140 1.84 11.35 -0.25
N MET A 141 2.30 10.24 0.32
CA MET A 141 3.51 10.24 1.15
C MET A 141 4.76 10.69 0.38
N LYS A 142 4.89 10.29 -0.90
CA LYS A 142 5.96 10.78 -1.78
C LYS A 142 5.80 12.28 -2.05
N HIS A 143 4.59 12.73 -2.35
CA HIS A 143 4.29 14.14 -2.56
C HIS A 143 4.56 14.99 -1.31
N LYS A 144 4.20 14.52 -0.11
CA LYS A 144 4.54 15.18 1.16
C LYS A 144 6.04 15.35 1.33
N THR A 145 6.82 14.34 0.97
CA THR A 145 8.29 14.42 1.02
C THR A 145 8.81 15.47 0.02
N ALA A 146 8.30 15.46 -1.22
CA ALA A 146 8.67 16.43 -2.24
C ALA A 146 8.29 17.87 -1.84
N MET A 147 7.07 18.10 -1.35
CA MET A 147 6.60 19.41 -0.88
C MET A 147 7.37 19.88 0.35
N LYS A 148 7.72 18.98 1.27
CA LYS A 148 8.58 19.30 2.41
C LYS A 148 9.95 19.77 1.94
N ASN A 149 10.58 19.06 1.02
CA ASN A 149 11.89 19.43 0.49
C ASN A 149 11.85 20.75 -0.30
N ASN A 150 10.77 20.97 -1.05
CA ASN A 150 10.54 22.25 -1.74
C ASN A 150 10.42 23.42 -0.74
N LEU A 151 9.60 23.27 0.30
CA LEU A 151 9.48 24.29 1.36
C LEU A 151 10.83 24.55 2.04
N ILE A 152 11.59 23.49 2.36
CA ILE A 152 12.94 23.63 2.95
C ILE A 152 13.85 24.43 2.01
N GLY A 153 13.90 24.07 0.72
CA GLY A 153 14.77 24.75 -0.25
C GLY A 153 14.41 26.23 -0.49
N ILE A 154 13.13 26.58 -0.41
CA ILE A 154 12.70 27.99 -0.51
C ILE A 154 13.01 28.72 0.79
N ILE A 155 12.68 28.13 1.94
CA ILE A 155 12.84 28.81 3.22
C ILE A 155 14.31 28.95 3.61
N ASP A 156 15.19 28.06 3.16
CA ASP A 156 16.63 28.21 3.40
C ASP A 156 17.21 29.48 2.74
N GLN A 157 16.53 30.06 1.75
CA GLN A 157 16.92 31.35 1.16
C GLN A 157 16.46 32.57 1.96
N THR A 158 15.59 32.41 2.98
CA THR A 158 15.00 33.52 3.76
C THR A 158 15.19 33.37 5.26
N TYR A 159 15.26 32.12 5.74
CA TYR A 159 15.49 31.72 7.10
C TYR A 159 16.20 30.34 7.14
N PRO A 160 17.51 30.31 6.86
CA PRO A 160 18.31 29.09 6.83
C PRO A 160 18.11 28.19 8.05
N SER A 161 17.93 26.89 7.82
CA SER A 161 17.85 25.84 8.85
C SER A 161 16.68 25.94 9.83
N VAL A 162 15.65 26.76 9.56
CA VAL A 162 14.49 26.92 10.45
C VAL A 162 13.71 25.62 10.70
N ASN A 163 13.77 24.68 9.76
CA ASN A 163 13.17 23.34 9.86
C ASN A 163 13.79 22.48 10.97
N THR A 164 14.97 22.84 11.48
CA THR A 164 15.71 22.10 12.51
C THR A 164 15.45 22.57 13.94
N TYR A 165 14.68 23.65 14.14
CA TYR A 165 14.47 24.21 15.47
C TYR A 165 13.61 23.35 16.39
N PHE A 166 12.84 22.41 15.85
CA PHE A 166 11.91 21.61 16.65
C PHE A 166 11.97 20.14 16.25
N ASP A 167 12.19 19.29 17.25
CA ASP A 167 12.13 17.82 17.11
C ASP A 167 10.75 17.24 17.43
N SER A 168 9.76 18.11 17.67
CA SER A 168 8.40 17.68 18.00
C SER A 168 7.79 16.89 16.84
N PRO A 169 7.12 15.76 17.10
CA PRO A 169 6.45 14.98 16.07
C PRO A 169 5.30 15.76 15.44
N ALA A 170 4.86 15.30 14.26
CA ALA A 170 3.63 15.81 13.66
C ALA A 170 2.43 15.51 14.57
N ARG A 171 1.44 16.41 14.55
CA ARG A 171 0.15 16.22 15.23
C ARG A 171 -0.70 15.18 14.51
N SER A 172 -1.78 14.74 15.15
CA SER A 172 -2.76 13.80 14.57
C SER A 172 -3.41 14.29 13.27
N ASN A 173 -3.49 15.60 13.05
CA ASN A 173 -3.95 16.19 11.79
C ASN A 173 -2.82 16.41 10.76
N GLY A 174 -1.61 15.93 11.04
CA GLY A 174 -0.45 16.01 10.14
C GLY A 174 0.32 17.33 10.20
N SER A 175 -0.18 18.35 10.92
CA SER A 175 0.50 19.63 11.10
C SER A 175 1.80 19.47 11.91
N GLN A 176 2.81 20.30 11.59
CA GLN A 176 4.15 20.23 12.18
C GLN A 176 4.54 21.60 12.75
N LYS A 177 5.13 21.62 13.94
CA LYS A 177 5.51 22.85 14.64
C LYS A 177 6.45 23.74 13.83
N TRP A 178 7.45 23.15 13.17
CA TRP A 178 8.38 23.90 12.34
C TRP A 178 7.70 24.53 11.11
N VAL A 179 6.69 23.87 10.52
CA VAL A 179 5.90 24.40 9.40
C VAL A 179 5.02 25.56 9.86
N ASP A 180 4.34 25.42 11.00
CA ASP A 180 3.57 26.52 11.60
C ASP A 180 4.45 27.72 11.95
N PHE A 181 5.67 27.45 12.44
CA PHE A 181 6.65 28.47 12.79
C PHE A 181 7.13 29.18 11.53
N ALA A 182 7.60 28.42 10.53
CA ALA A 182 7.98 28.91 9.19
C ALA A 182 6.88 29.73 8.53
N SER A 183 5.62 29.33 8.67
CA SER A 183 4.48 30.09 8.15
C SER A 183 4.34 31.46 8.82
N THR A 184 4.65 31.57 10.11
CA THR A 184 4.51 32.81 10.88
C THR A 184 5.75 33.69 10.71
N TYR A 185 6.92 33.10 10.88
CA TYR A 185 8.25 33.70 10.79
C TYR A 185 8.91 33.22 9.51
N TRP A 186 8.35 33.60 8.36
CA TRP A 186 8.76 33.15 7.03
C TRP A 186 10.07 33.75 6.53
N HIS A 187 10.68 34.65 7.28
CA HIS A 187 11.94 35.29 6.96
C HIS A 187 12.66 35.66 8.26
N VAL A 188 13.99 35.65 8.28
CA VAL A 188 14.80 35.93 9.48
C VAL A 188 14.49 37.30 10.11
N ASP A 189 14.30 38.33 9.28
CA ASP A 189 13.84 39.67 9.67
C ASP A 189 12.51 39.71 10.43
N CYS A 190 11.65 38.68 10.35
CA CYS A 190 10.45 38.59 11.20
C CYS A 190 10.82 38.39 12.69
N VAL A 191 12.05 37.97 12.97
CA VAL A 191 12.60 37.77 14.32
C VAL A 191 13.61 38.88 14.64
N ARG A 192 14.67 39.03 13.84
CA ARG A 192 15.80 39.91 14.19
C ARG A 192 15.50 41.41 14.17
N LYS A 193 14.45 41.86 13.45
CA LYS A 193 14.00 43.27 13.49
C LYS A 193 13.14 43.61 14.72
N MET A 194 12.77 42.61 15.53
CA MET A 194 12.13 42.82 16.82
C MET A 194 13.20 42.92 17.92
N SER A 195 12.88 43.59 19.03
CA SER A 195 13.69 43.44 20.24
C SER A 195 13.53 42.01 20.79
N LYS A 196 14.55 41.53 21.51
CA LYS A 196 14.56 40.18 22.12
C LYS A 196 13.29 39.92 22.95
N ASN A 197 12.93 40.86 23.82
CA ASN A 197 11.74 40.76 24.67
C ASN A 197 10.45 40.74 23.84
N ALA A 198 10.33 41.63 22.84
CA ALA A 198 9.16 41.64 21.95
C ALA A 198 8.99 40.34 21.18
N PHE A 199 10.09 39.73 20.71
CA PHE A 199 10.04 38.42 20.06
C PHE A 199 9.61 37.32 21.03
N ILE A 200 10.15 37.28 22.26
CA ILE A 200 9.79 36.29 23.28
C ILE A 200 8.29 36.37 23.61
N ASP A 201 7.75 37.58 23.78
CA ASP A 201 6.32 37.79 24.05
C ASP A 201 5.45 37.39 22.86
N HIS A 202 5.86 37.76 21.63
CA HIS A 202 5.16 37.33 20.43
C HIS A 202 5.19 35.80 20.27
N TYR A 203 6.33 35.16 20.55
CA TYR A 203 6.47 33.69 20.51
C TYR A 203 5.62 33.01 21.57
N LYS A 204 5.54 33.56 22.80
CA LYS A 204 4.65 33.08 23.86
C LYS A 204 3.18 33.11 23.43
N ASN A 205 2.74 34.23 22.85
CA ASN A 205 1.39 34.38 22.32
C ASN A 205 1.12 33.45 21.12
N TRP A 206 2.10 33.28 20.24
CA TRP A 206 2.03 32.33 19.12
C TRP A 206 1.89 30.89 19.62
N CYS A 207 2.70 30.48 20.60
CA CYS A 207 2.59 29.17 21.27
C CYS A 207 1.19 28.96 21.86
N LYS A 208 0.65 29.95 22.57
CA LYS A 208 -0.72 29.89 23.14
C LYS A 208 -1.78 29.69 22.04
N ARG A 209 -1.77 30.53 20.98
CA ARG A 209 -2.74 30.45 19.86
C ARG A 209 -2.66 29.12 19.11
N LYS A 210 -1.44 28.65 18.84
CA LYS A 210 -1.19 27.40 18.11
C LYS A 210 -1.25 26.15 18.99
N LYS A 211 -1.48 26.28 20.31
CA LYS A 211 -1.50 25.18 21.30
C LYS A 211 -0.16 24.43 21.42
N TYR A 212 0.96 25.15 21.40
CA TYR A 212 2.30 24.62 21.64
C TYR A 212 2.79 24.99 23.04
N ASN A 213 3.59 24.11 23.64
CA ASN A 213 4.29 24.43 24.89
C ASN A 213 5.33 25.53 24.64
N PHE A 214 5.24 26.60 25.44
CA PHE A 214 6.18 27.71 25.42
C PHE A 214 7.44 27.34 26.21
N SER A 215 8.60 27.71 25.68
CA SER A 215 9.89 27.67 26.38
C SER A 215 10.61 28.98 26.12
N LYS A 216 10.93 29.70 27.21
CA LYS A 216 11.66 30.96 27.13
C LYS A 216 13.08 30.75 26.58
N SER A 217 13.79 29.75 27.10
CA SER A 217 15.13 29.38 26.62
C SER A 217 15.15 29.07 25.12
N LYS A 218 14.11 28.38 24.60
CA LYS A 218 14.00 28.10 23.16
C LYS A 218 13.78 29.36 22.33
N ALA A 219 12.98 30.30 22.82
CA ALA A 219 12.79 31.59 22.17
C ALA A 219 14.09 32.40 22.13
N GLU A 220 14.85 32.40 23.22
CA GLU A 220 16.17 33.06 23.30
C GLU A 220 17.16 32.42 22.31
N GLU A 221 17.23 31.09 22.26
CA GLU A 221 18.06 30.34 21.30
C GLU A 221 17.73 30.72 19.85
N ILE A 222 16.44 30.75 19.49
CA ILE A 222 15.99 31.12 18.14
C ILE A 222 16.38 32.57 17.82
N TYR A 223 16.23 33.49 18.78
CA TYR A 223 16.53 34.90 18.56
C TYR A 223 18.03 35.15 18.34
N GLU A 224 18.90 34.55 19.16
CA GLU A 224 20.34 34.70 18.98
C GLU A 224 20.82 34.07 17.66
N LYS A 225 20.28 32.89 17.29
CA LYS A 225 20.58 32.30 15.97
C LYS A 225 20.14 33.21 14.83
N ALA A 226 18.94 33.78 14.89
CA ALA A 226 18.40 34.60 13.82
C ALA A 226 19.21 35.88 13.54
N LYS A 227 19.94 36.43 14.52
CA LYS A 227 20.79 37.62 14.29
C LYS A 227 21.92 37.37 13.29
N GLU A 228 22.53 36.19 13.40
CA GLU A 228 23.71 35.80 12.64
C GLU A 228 23.37 35.25 11.23
N LEU A 229 22.09 35.01 10.95
CA LEU A 229 21.68 34.46 9.66
C LEU A 229 21.62 35.54 8.57
N VAL A 230 22.10 35.16 7.39
CA VAL A 230 22.07 35.99 6.19
C VAL A 230 21.03 35.42 5.21
N PRO A 231 19.95 36.16 4.91
CA PRO A 231 18.98 35.76 3.89
C PRO A 231 19.48 36.14 2.49
N VAL A 232 19.12 35.33 1.50
CA VAL A 232 19.36 35.58 0.07
C VAL A 232 18.19 36.35 -0.55
N LEU A 233 16.95 35.92 -0.28
CA LEU A 233 15.75 36.57 -0.80
C LEU A 233 15.27 37.68 0.15
N PRO A 234 14.71 38.78 -0.38
CA PRO A 234 14.26 39.91 0.43
C PRO A 234 12.97 39.61 1.22
N LYS A 235 12.75 40.38 2.29
CA LYS A 235 11.48 40.37 3.04
C LYS A 235 10.41 41.20 2.32
N ASP A 236 9.89 40.68 1.21
CA ASP A 236 8.82 41.31 0.43
C ASP A 236 7.55 40.43 0.30
N ASN A 237 6.54 40.97 -0.36
CA ASN A 237 5.25 40.28 -0.52
C ASN A 237 5.34 39.08 -1.48
N ILE A 238 6.23 39.12 -2.47
CA ILE A 238 6.40 38.04 -3.44
C ILE A 238 7.00 36.82 -2.74
N THR A 239 8.10 37.01 -2.01
CA THR A 239 8.78 35.97 -1.24
C THR A 239 7.86 35.36 -0.19
N LYS A 240 7.10 36.21 0.53
CA LYS A 240 6.09 35.75 1.49
C LYS A 240 5.03 34.87 0.83
N LEU A 241 4.53 35.26 -0.35
CA LEU A 241 3.50 34.52 -1.07
C LEU A 241 3.99 33.13 -1.48
N ILE A 242 5.20 33.03 -2.04
CA ILE A 242 5.80 31.76 -2.46
C ILE A 242 5.93 30.79 -1.28
N ILE A 243 6.46 31.28 -0.14
CA ILE A 243 6.60 30.44 1.08
C ILE A 243 5.22 30.01 1.60
N LYS A 244 4.24 30.92 1.62
CA LYS A 244 2.88 30.60 2.05
C LYS A 244 2.23 29.52 1.19
N GLN A 245 2.35 29.62 -0.14
CA GLN A 245 1.86 28.60 -1.05
C GLN A 245 2.52 27.23 -0.81
N ALA A 246 3.85 27.19 -0.61
CA ALA A 246 4.56 25.94 -0.30
C ALA A 246 4.12 25.34 1.05
N VAL A 247 3.90 26.19 2.07
CA VAL A 247 3.33 25.77 3.36
C VAL A 247 1.92 25.20 3.18
N ASP A 248 1.05 25.86 2.42
CA ASP A 248 -0.34 25.45 2.23
C ASP A 248 -0.43 24.13 1.48
N GLN A 249 0.42 23.92 0.46
CA GLN A 249 0.55 22.64 -0.24
C GLN A 249 0.99 21.51 0.70
N LEU A 250 2.02 21.75 1.52
CA LEU A 250 2.52 20.76 2.48
C LEU A 250 1.47 20.42 3.56
N ASN A 251 0.73 21.41 4.03
CA ASN A 251 -0.35 21.22 5.00
C ASN A 251 -1.51 20.44 4.38
N SER A 252 -1.94 20.81 3.17
CA SER A 252 -3.02 20.13 2.44
C SER A 252 -2.72 18.64 2.25
N VAL A 253 -1.53 18.30 1.72
CA VAL A 253 -1.15 16.88 1.56
C VAL A 253 -1.01 16.15 2.90
N SER A 254 -0.57 16.86 3.96
CA SER A 254 -0.46 16.26 5.29
C SER A 254 -1.83 15.89 5.85
N THR A 255 -2.83 16.76 5.72
CA THR A 255 -4.22 16.47 6.09
C THR A 255 -4.77 15.30 5.30
N THR A 256 -4.60 15.28 3.98
CA THR A 256 -5.06 14.18 3.11
C THR A 256 -4.49 12.82 3.54
N ILE A 257 -3.21 12.78 3.94
CA ILE A 257 -2.57 11.55 4.42
C ILE A 257 -3.20 11.03 5.72
N GLU A 258 -3.53 11.92 6.65
CA GLU A 258 -4.15 11.52 7.93
C GLU A 258 -5.61 11.10 7.75
N SER A 259 -6.36 11.77 6.87
CA SER A 259 -7.71 11.33 6.48
C SER A 259 -7.68 9.96 5.83
N LEU A 260 -6.75 9.72 4.89
CA LEU A 260 -6.57 8.39 4.27
C LEU A 260 -6.17 7.33 5.30
N ARG A 261 -5.29 7.65 6.25
CA ARG A 261 -4.90 6.69 7.30
C ARG A 261 -6.11 6.27 8.14
N THR A 262 -6.96 7.22 8.49
CA THR A 262 -8.18 6.96 9.27
C THR A 262 -9.15 6.09 8.49
N LEU A 263 -9.47 6.49 7.25
CA LEU A 263 -10.37 5.74 6.38
C LEU A 263 -9.85 4.32 6.08
N MET A 264 -8.55 4.16 5.84
CA MET A 264 -7.94 2.84 5.65
C MET A 264 -8.14 1.94 6.88
N ASN A 265 -7.98 2.49 8.08
CA ASN A 265 -8.17 1.73 9.31
C ASN A 265 -9.64 1.35 9.52
N GLU A 266 -10.57 2.27 9.24
CA GLU A 266 -12.02 2.00 9.30
C GLU A 266 -12.43 0.91 8.30
N THR A 267 -11.98 0.99 7.05
CA THR A 267 -12.24 -0.06 6.06
C THR A 267 -11.61 -1.39 6.45
N ALA A 268 -10.37 -1.37 6.95
CA ALA A 268 -9.70 -2.58 7.42
C ALA A 268 -10.46 -3.22 8.60
N SER A 269 -11.06 -2.43 9.50
CA SER A 269 -11.82 -2.95 10.65
C SER A 269 -13.04 -3.79 10.29
N LYS A 270 -13.52 -3.68 9.04
CA LYS A 270 -14.64 -4.47 8.49
C LYS A 270 -14.20 -5.84 7.96
N LEU A 271 -12.89 -6.08 7.85
CA LEU A 271 -12.36 -7.35 7.36
C LEU A 271 -12.20 -8.35 8.53
N PRO A 272 -12.49 -9.64 8.31
CA PRO A 272 -12.47 -10.64 9.38
C PRO A 272 -11.10 -10.77 10.02
N GLU A 273 -10.00 -10.66 9.25
CA GLU A 273 -8.64 -10.77 9.76
C GLU A 273 -8.16 -9.58 10.64
N TYR A 274 -8.93 -8.49 10.76
CA TYR A 274 -8.46 -7.28 11.45
C TYR A 274 -8.06 -7.48 12.92
N PRO A 275 -8.85 -8.15 13.79
CA PRO A 275 -8.50 -8.30 15.20
C PRO A 275 -7.17 -9.02 15.41
N VAL A 276 -6.93 -10.09 14.65
CA VAL A 276 -5.70 -10.88 14.74
C VAL A 276 -4.48 -10.11 14.19
N VAL A 277 -4.66 -9.31 13.14
CA VAL A 277 -3.58 -8.44 12.61
C VAL A 277 -3.23 -7.34 13.59
N MET A 278 -4.23 -6.72 14.21
CA MET A 278 -4.03 -5.64 15.19
C MET A 278 -3.41 -6.12 16.51
N ALA A 279 -3.59 -7.40 16.86
CA ALA A 279 -2.94 -8.03 18.00
C ALA A 279 -1.42 -8.24 17.80
N MET A 280 -0.91 -8.15 16.56
CA MET A 280 0.51 -8.32 16.28
C MET A 280 1.32 -7.07 16.68
N LYS A 281 2.43 -7.28 17.40
CA LYS A 281 3.32 -6.21 17.81
C LYS A 281 4.01 -5.56 16.59
N GLY A 282 4.24 -4.25 16.68
CA GLY A 282 4.90 -3.49 15.62
C GLY A 282 4.01 -3.08 14.44
N VAL A 283 2.73 -3.48 14.44
CA VAL A 283 1.80 -3.23 13.33
C VAL A 283 0.97 -1.96 13.56
N GLY A 284 0.07 -1.98 14.56
CA GLY A 284 -0.79 -0.84 14.90
C GLY A 284 -1.72 -0.38 13.76
N THR A 285 -2.46 0.70 14.00
CA THR A 285 -3.50 1.22 13.08
C THR A 285 -2.93 1.84 11.81
N SER A 286 -1.62 2.06 11.75
CA SER A 286 -0.97 2.59 10.55
C SER A 286 -0.44 1.51 9.63
N LEU A 287 0.23 0.46 10.13
CA LEU A 287 0.85 -0.56 9.27
C LEU A 287 -0.06 -1.77 9.07
N GLY A 288 -1.00 -2.05 9.99
CA GLY A 288 -1.96 -3.16 9.87
C GLY A 288 -2.83 -3.07 8.62
N PRO A 289 -3.53 -1.94 8.41
CA PRO A 289 -4.29 -1.74 7.19
C PRO A 289 -3.43 -1.84 5.92
N GLN A 290 -2.16 -1.42 5.95
CA GLN A 290 -1.25 -1.55 4.80
C GLN A 290 -0.84 -3.01 4.53
N LEU A 291 -0.61 -3.81 5.58
CA LEU A 291 -0.33 -5.24 5.44
C LEU A 291 -1.53 -5.95 4.82
N MET A 292 -2.73 -5.73 5.36
CA MET A 292 -3.98 -6.31 4.86
C MET A 292 -4.24 -5.90 3.40
N ALA A 293 -4.00 -4.62 3.06
CA ALA A 293 -4.11 -4.09 1.70
C ALA A 293 -3.24 -4.82 0.67
N GLU A 294 -1.99 -5.13 1.03
CA GLU A 294 -1.03 -5.72 0.10
C GLU A 294 -1.09 -7.26 0.08
N ILE A 295 -1.34 -7.88 1.23
CA ILE A 295 -1.43 -9.34 1.38
C ILE A 295 -2.78 -9.84 0.84
N GLY A 296 -3.86 -9.09 1.04
CA GLY A 296 -5.22 -9.51 0.67
C GLY A 296 -5.63 -10.79 1.39
N ASP A 297 -6.45 -11.61 0.73
CA ASP A 297 -6.86 -12.89 1.28
C ASP A 297 -5.67 -13.83 1.52
N VAL A 298 -5.48 -14.26 2.76
CA VAL A 298 -4.42 -15.19 3.15
C VAL A 298 -4.71 -16.61 2.64
N SER A 299 -5.98 -16.96 2.41
CA SER A 299 -6.39 -18.30 1.97
C SER A 299 -5.87 -18.66 0.57
N ARG A 300 -5.44 -17.67 -0.22
CA ARG A 300 -4.82 -17.88 -1.54
C ARG A 300 -3.41 -18.47 -1.47
N PHE A 301 -2.77 -18.42 -0.31
CA PHE A 301 -1.42 -18.97 -0.12
C PHE A 301 -1.51 -20.40 0.41
N THR A 302 -0.98 -21.35 -0.37
CA THR A 302 -1.00 -22.79 -0.05
C THR A 302 -0.19 -23.12 1.21
N HIS A 303 0.94 -22.45 1.42
CA HIS A 303 1.80 -22.64 2.59
C HIS A 303 2.53 -21.35 2.99
N LYS A 304 3.11 -21.33 4.20
CA LYS A 304 3.89 -20.21 4.76
C LYS A 304 5.06 -19.71 3.90
N GLY A 305 5.55 -20.53 2.97
CA GLY A 305 6.60 -20.16 2.02
C GLY A 305 6.06 -19.35 0.83
N ALA A 306 4.83 -19.62 0.41
CA ALA A 306 4.19 -18.93 -0.71
C ALA A 306 3.98 -17.43 -0.41
N ILE A 307 3.59 -17.09 0.82
CA ILE A 307 3.44 -15.68 1.25
C ILE A 307 4.79 -14.95 1.32
N THR A 308 5.86 -15.61 1.79
CA THR A 308 7.19 -15.00 1.86
C THR A 308 7.80 -14.78 0.48
N ALA A 309 7.57 -15.71 -0.45
CA ALA A 309 7.95 -15.57 -1.86
C ALA A 309 7.14 -14.46 -2.56
N PHE A 310 5.84 -14.37 -2.27
CA PHE A 310 4.99 -13.27 -2.77
C PHE A 310 5.47 -11.89 -2.30
N ALA A 311 5.93 -11.79 -1.04
CA ALA A 311 6.53 -10.57 -0.52
C ALA A 311 7.96 -10.33 -1.03
N GLY A 312 8.66 -11.36 -1.52
CA GLY A 312 10.05 -11.25 -1.97
C GLY A 312 11.03 -11.03 -0.81
N VAL A 313 10.75 -11.65 0.34
CA VAL A 313 11.60 -11.64 1.55
C VAL A 313 12.14 -13.03 1.88
N ASP A 314 11.95 -13.98 0.98
CA ASP A 314 12.62 -15.28 1.01
C ASP A 314 14.07 -15.15 0.51
N PRO A 315 15.02 -15.87 1.12
CA PRO A 315 16.36 -16.01 0.53
C PRO A 315 16.21 -16.64 -0.84
N GLY A 316 16.97 -16.15 -1.83
CA GLY A 316 17.01 -16.81 -3.14
C GLY A 316 17.58 -18.22 -3.03
N VAL A 317 17.29 -19.06 -4.01
CA VAL A 317 17.95 -20.36 -4.19
C VAL A 317 18.93 -20.20 -5.34
N ASN A 318 20.22 -20.43 -5.09
CA ASN A 318 21.27 -20.48 -6.11
C ASN A 318 22.03 -21.78 -5.94
N GLU A 319 21.41 -22.84 -6.44
CA GLU A 319 21.91 -24.20 -6.40
C GLU A 319 22.13 -24.66 -7.83
N SER A 320 23.36 -25.05 -8.16
CA SER A 320 23.67 -25.85 -9.34
C SER A 320 24.18 -27.20 -8.87
N GLY A 321 24.13 -28.25 -9.71
CA GLY A 321 24.40 -29.64 -9.31
C GLY A 321 25.76 -29.91 -8.64
N SER A 322 26.67 -28.94 -8.60
CA SER A 322 27.96 -28.98 -7.90
C SER A 322 28.22 -27.79 -6.95
N TYR A 323 27.27 -26.87 -6.76
CA TYR A 323 27.47 -25.66 -5.96
C TYR A 323 26.20 -25.21 -5.22
N GLU A 324 26.30 -25.07 -3.90
CA GLU A 324 25.25 -24.54 -3.03
C GLU A 324 25.74 -23.24 -2.36
N GLN A 325 25.13 -22.10 -2.71
CA GLN A 325 25.51 -20.82 -2.11
C GLN A 325 24.76 -20.58 -0.79
N LYS A 326 25.47 -20.60 0.34
CA LYS A 326 24.90 -20.40 1.69
C LYS A 326 24.23 -19.04 1.94
N SER A 327 24.42 -18.05 1.06
CA SER A 327 23.87 -16.69 1.19
C SER A 327 23.51 -16.10 -0.17
N VAL A 328 22.23 -16.17 -0.53
CA VAL A 328 21.69 -15.61 -1.78
C VAL A 328 20.87 -14.36 -1.48
N PRO A 329 21.00 -13.27 -2.28
CA PRO A 329 20.13 -12.11 -2.17
C PRO A 329 18.64 -12.49 -2.26
N THR A 330 17.79 -11.80 -1.52
CA THR A 330 16.34 -12.07 -1.55
C THR A 330 15.72 -11.81 -2.91
N SER A 331 14.72 -12.60 -3.27
CA SER A 331 14.01 -12.44 -4.54
C SER A 331 13.27 -11.10 -4.57
N LYS A 332 13.76 -10.09 -5.30
CA LYS A 332 13.07 -8.78 -5.40
C LYS A 332 11.79 -8.83 -6.27
N ARG A 333 11.27 -10.02 -6.55
CA ARG A 333 10.12 -10.28 -7.44
C ARG A 333 8.77 -9.93 -6.80
N GLY A 334 8.69 -9.78 -5.48
CA GLY A 334 7.49 -9.42 -4.74
C GLY A 334 7.18 -7.91 -4.63
N SER A 335 5.99 -7.58 -4.11
CA SER A 335 5.50 -6.18 -3.97
C SER A 335 6.50 -5.30 -3.20
N SER A 336 6.98 -4.24 -3.84
CA SER A 336 7.89 -3.26 -3.21
C SER A 336 7.21 -2.49 -2.07
N VAL A 337 5.88 -2.30 -2.15
CA VAL A 337 5.09 -1.66 -1.11
C VAL A 337 4.99 -2.57 0.12
N LEU A 338 4.69 -3.85 -0.07
CA LEU A 338 4.65 -4.82 1.04
C LEU A 338 6.00 -4.91 1.77
N ARG A 339 7.12 -4.97 1.02
CA ARG A 339 8.47 -4.97 1.62
C ARG A 339 8.74 -3.72 2.43
N LYS A 340 8.34 -2.55 1.93
CA LYS A 340 8.46 -1.29 2.67
C LYS A 340 7.67 -1.35 3.98
N THR A 341 6.41 -1.77 3.94
CA THR A 341 5.57 -1.90 5.14
C THR A 341 6.18 -2.87 6.14
N LEU A 342 6.62 -4.05 5.70
CA LEU A 342 7.29 -5.03 6.56
C LEU A 342 8.56 -4.47 7.21
N PHE A 343 9.37 -3.74 6.44
CA PHE A 343 10.56 -3.08 6.96
C PHE A 343 10.21 -2.07 8.06
N GLN A 344 9.13 -1.30 7.89
CA GLN A 344 8.63 -0.38 8.92
C GLN A 344 8.13 -1.12 10.16
N VAL A 345 7.48 -2.28 10.02
CA VAL A 345 7.10 -3.12 11.18
C VAL A 345 8.35 -3.54 11.95
N MET A 346 9.41 -3.98 11.26
CA MET A 346 10.65 -4.40 11.91
C MET A 346 11.34 -3.23 12.63
N ASP A 347 11.32 -2.04 12.04
CA ASP A 347 11.84 -0.81 12.66
C ASP A 347 11.09 -0.46 13.95
N VAL A 348 9.74 -0.59 13.95
CA VAL A 348 8.94 -0.40 15.17
C VAL A 348 9.29 -1.44 16.23
N LEU A 349 9.42 -2.72 15.88
CA LEU A 349 9.81 -3.76 16.83
C LEU A 349 11.18 -3.49 17.45
N ILE A 350 12.16 -3.08 16.65
CA ILE A 350 13.50 -2.72 17.15
C ILE A 350 13.43 -1.52 18.08
N LYS A 351 12.63 -0.49 17.77
CA LYS A 351 12.52 0.70 18.62
C LYS A 351 11.79 0.45 19.93
N THR A 352 10.78 -0.42 19.92
CA THR A 352 9.91 -0.68 21.07
C THR A 352 10.38 -1.82 21.97
N HIS A 353 11.32 -2.66 21.49
CA HIS A 353 11.93 -3.76 22.23
C HIS A 353 10.94 -4.69 22.97
N PRO A 354 9.89 -5.22 22.32
CA PRO A 354 8.92 -6.10 22.98
C PRO A 354 9.54 -7.48 23.26
N GLN A 355 9.99 -7.70 24.50
CA GLN A 355 10.78 -8.88 24.88
C GLN A 355 10.05 -10.21 24.66
N ASP A 356 8.73 -10.23 24.82
CA ASP A 356 7.91 -11.45 24.64
C ASP A 356 7.55 -11.72 23.17
N ASP A 357 7.91 -10.82 22.25
CA ASP A 357 7.58 -10.99 20.84
C ASP A 357 8.58 -11.93 20.12
N PRO A 358 8.11 -13.02 19.51
CA PRO A 358 8.98 -14.02 18.89
C PRO A 358 9.72 -13.50 17.64
N VAL A 359 9.23 -12.45 16.99
CA VAL A 359 9.91 -11.81 15.85
C VAL A 359 11.04 -10.93 16.37
N TYR A 360 10.78 -10.12 17.39
CA TYR A 360 11.79 -9.31 18.06
C TYR A 360 12.94 -10.16 18.62
N GLN A 361 12.64 -11.20 19.41
CA GLN A 361 13.66 -12.12 19.94
C GLN A 361 14.55 -12.72 18.85
N PHE A 362 13.98 -12.99 17.68
CA PHE A 362 14.74 -13.51 16.54
C PHE A 362 15.63 -12.45 15.91
N ILE A 363 15.13 -11.23 15.71
CA ILE A 363 15.93 -10.11 15.22
C ILE A 363 17.08 -9.84 16.18
N ASP A 364 16.81 -9.81 17.48
CA ASP A 364 17.80 -9.54 18.50
C ASP A 364 18.90 -10.61 18.53
N LYS A 365 18.52 -11.90 18.44
CA LYS A 365 19.47 -12.99 18.25
C LYS A 365 20.34 -12.81 17.00
N LYS A 366 19.78 -12.35 15.87
CA LYS A 366 20.54 -12.09 14.65
C LYS A 366 21.48 -10.89 14.77
N ARG A 367 21.10 -9.86 15.54
CA ARG A 367 21.96 -8.72 15.87
C ARG A 367 23.14 -9.16 16.74
N ALA A 368 22.88 -9.97 17.77
CA ALA A 368 23.93 -10.54 18.62
C ALA A 368 24.92 -11.43 17.84
N GLN A 369 24.47 -12.06 16.75
CA GLN A 369 25.31 -12.82 15.81
C GLN A 369 26.14 -11.94 14.84
N GLY A 370 26.10 -10.61 14.97
CA GLY A 370 26.83 -9.69 14.09
C GLY A 370 26.28 -9.63 12.66
N LYS A 371 25.03 -10.04 12.41
CA LYS A 371 24.45 -9.97 11.07
C LYS A 371 24.26 -8.50 10.64
N PRO A 372 24.50 -8.15 9.36
CA PRO A 372 24.29 -6.79 8.87
C PRO A 372 22.83 -6.33 8.99
N TYR A 373 22.64 -5.01 9.15
CA TYR A 373 21.34 -4.35 9.34
C TYR A 373 20.23 -4.87 8.41
N TYR A 374 20.43 -4.76 7.10
CA TYR A 374 19.42 -5.16 6.11
C TYR A 374 19.15 -6.68 6.09
N VAL A 375 20.12 -7.49 6.51
CA VAL A 375 19.99 -8.96 6.52
C VAL A 375 19.04 -9.39 7.63
N TYR A 376 19.25 -8.91 8.87
CA TYR A 376 18.34 -9.28 9.96
C TYR A 376 16.96 -8.63 9.82
N MET A 377 16.86 -7.44 9.21
CA MET A 377 15.56 -6.80 8.92
C MET A 377 14.74 -7.66 7.96
N THR A 378 15.37 -8.18 6.90
CA THR A 378 14.70 -9.02 5.92
C THR A 378 14.36 -10.40 6.50
N ALA A 379 15.27 -10.99 7.28
CA ALA A 379 15.01 -12.24 7.99
C ALA A 379 13.87 -12.10 9.02
N GLY A 380 13.82 -10.97 9.73
CA GLY A 380 12.72 -10.62 10.64
C GLY A 380 11.39 -10.54 9.90
N ALA A 381 11.35 -9.84 8.75
CA ALA A 381 10.16 -9.74 7.91
C ALA A 381 9.69 -11.13 7.41
N ASN A 382 10.61 -12.01 7.04
CA ASN A 382 10.30 -13.39 6.68
C ASN A 382 9.65 -14.14 7.86
N LYS A 383 10.25 -14.07 9.06
CA LYS A 383 9.70 -14.71 10.26
C LYS A 383 8.31 -14.14 10.60
N PHE A 384 8.14 -12.82 10.53
CA PHE A 384 6.87 -12.14 10.74
C PHE A 384 5.78 -12.67 9.81
N LEU A 385 6.04 -12.75 8.49
CA LEU A 385 5.04 -13.26 7.53
C LEU A 385 4.64 -14.71 7.77
N ARG A 386 5.57 -15.56 8.23
CA ARG A 386 5.25 -16.96 8.56
C ARG A 386 4.31 -17.04 9.76
N ILE A 387 4.52 -16.18 10.76
CA ILE A 387 3.62 -16.06 11.93
C ILE A 387 2.28 -15.45 11.52
N TYR A 388 2.31 -14.39 10.71
CA TYR A 388 1.13 -13.74 10.16
C TYR A 388 0.24 -14.76 9.44
N TYR A 389 0.82 -15.54 8.53
CA TYR A 389 0.10 -16.58 7.80
C TYR A 389 -0.55 -17.61 8.72
N GLY A 390 0.21 -18.13 9.69
CA GLY A 390 -0.30 -19.12 10.64
C GLY A 390 -1.48 -18.59 11.45
N ARG A 391 -1.28 -17.45 12.13
CA ARG A 391 -2.29 -16.85 13.00
C ARG A 391 -3.54 -16.41 12.25
N VAL A 392 -3.39 -15.76 11.10
CA VAL A 392 -4.55 -15.30 10.32
C VAL A 392 -5.32 -16.49 9.76
N LYS A 393 -4.64 -17.52 9.23
CA LYS A 393 -5.31 -18.71 8.70
C LYS A 393 -6.06 -19.48 9.80
N GLU A 394 -5.42 -19.70 10.94
CA GLU A 394 -6.04 -20.34 12.11
C GLU A 394 -7.28 -19.56 12.57
N TYR A 395 -7.16 -18.23 12.69
CA TYR A 395 -8.27 -17.37 13.07
C TYR A 395 -9.43 -17.44 12.07
N LEU A 396 -9.15 -17.33 10.77
CA LEU A 396 -10.20 -17.41 9.73
C LEU A 396 -10.89 -18.78 9.72
N SER A 397 -10.15 -19.87 9.95
CA SER A 397 -10.73 -21.22 10.07
C SER A 397 -11.57 -21.42 11.34
N SER A 398 -11.42 -20.57 12.36
CA SER A 398 -12.22 -20.62 13.59
C SER A 398 -13.53 -19.83 13.51
N LEU A 399 -13.70 -19.01 12.47
CA LEU A 399 -14.95 -18.27 12.26
C LEU A 399 -16.05 -19.20 11.75
N PRO A 400 -17.32 -18.98 12.14
CA PRO A 400 -18.44 -19.72 11.58
C PRO A 400 -18.48 -19.56 10.05
N GLU A 401 -18.80 -20.64 9.32
CA GLU A 401 -19.14 -20.54 7.90
C GLU A 401 -20.40 -19.67 7.78
N SER A 402 -20.22 -18.47 7.21
CA SER A 402 -21.26 -17.46 7.01
C SER A 402 -21.84 -17.49 5.61
#